data_AF-A0A660YYV8-F1
#
_entry.id   AF-A0A660YYV8-F1
#
_cell.length_a   1.000
_cell.length_b   1.000
_cell.length_c   1.000
_cell.angle_alpha   90.00
_cell.angle_beta   90.00
_cell.angle_gamma   90.00
#
_symmetry.space_group_name_H-M   'P 1'
#
loop_
_entity.id
_entity.type
_entity.pdbx_description
1 polymer ?
#
loop_
_entity_poly.entity_id
_entity_poly.type
_entity_poly.pdbx_seq_one_letter_code
_entity_poly.pdbx_strand_id
1 'polypeptide(L)'
;MKQKIITLFVLIFILLSEISFAQLFYSENPFAHTYSIVARDPETGEMGVAVQSHWFSVGTIVAWGEAGVGVVATQSFVNPAFGPDGIELMKQGMSANDVLDKLIVEDEGRDLRQLAVLDINGNVKAYTGKNCIYGAGHIVG
;
A
#
# COMPACT_ATOMS: atom_id res chain seq x y z
N MET A 1 -1.77 -61.05 -9.45
CA MET A 1 -0.44 -60.39 -9.33
C MET A 1 -0.37 -59.10 -10.14
N LYS A 2 -0.65 -59.12 -11.45
CA LYS A 2 -0.60 -57.94 -12.34
C LYS A 2 -1.45 -56.74 -11.89
N GLN A 3 -2.67 -56.97 -11.40
CA GLN A 3 -3.58 -55.87 -11.01
C GLN A 3 -3.09 -55.11 -9.77
N LYS A 4 -2.52 -55.80 -8.78
CA LYS A 4 -1.92 -55.16 -7.60
C LYS A 4 -0.69 -54.32 -7.96
N ILE A 5 0.09 -54.75 -8.96
CA ILE A 5 1.26 -54.02 -9.47
C ILE A 5 0.82 -52.73 -10.18
N ILE A 6 -0.24 -52.80 -11.01
CA ILE A 6 -0.79 -51.62 -11.69
C ILE A 6 -1.36 -50.62 -10.68
N THR A 7 -2.12 -51.09 -9.69
CA THR A 7 -2.65 -50.22 -8.63
C THR A 7 -1.54 -49.55 -7.83
N LEU A 8 -0.46 -50.28 -7.52
CA LEU A 8 0.70 -49.72 -6.83
C LEU A 8 1.41 -48.65 -7.68
N PHE A 9 1.56 -48.90 -8.99
CA PHE A 9 2.17 -47.94 -9.91
C PHE A 9 1.35 -46.65 -10.04
N VAL A 10 0.03 -46.77 -10.11
CA VAL A 10 -0.89 -45.61 -10.17
C VAL A 10 -0.84 -44.81 -8.87
N LEU A 11 -0.82 -45.48 -7.71
CA LEU A 11 -0.68 -44.81 -6.41
C LEU A 11 0.65 -44.06 -6.29
N ILE A 12 1.75 -44.68 -6.74
CA ILE A 12 3.08 -44.05 -6.75
C ILE A 12 3.10 -42.84 -7.70
N PHE A 13 2.47 -42.95 -8.88
CA PHE A 13 2.41 -41.84 -9.84
C PHE A 13 1.59 -40.66 -9.31
N ILE A 14 0.47 -40.92 -8.63
CA ILE A 14 -0.34 -39.89 -7.97
C ILE A 14 0.45 -39.22 -6.84
N LEU A 15 1.14 -40.00 -5.99
CA LEU A 15 1.99 -39.47 -4.92
C LEU A 15 3.18 -38.64 -5.43
N LEU A 16 3.68 -38.91 -6.63
CA LEU A 16 4.78 -38.16 -7.25
C LEU A 16 4.30 -36.93 -8.03
N SER A 17 3.02 -36.86 -8.42
CA SER A 17 2.45 -35.75 -9.19
C SER A 17 2.22 -34.46 -8.37
N GLU A 18 2.34 -34.52 -7.04
CA GLU A 18 2.17 -33.36 -6.15
C GLU A 18 3.42 -32.47 -6.03
N ILE A 19 4.54 -32.81 -6.67
CA ILE A 19 5.73 -31.95 -6.66
C ILE A 19 5.64 -30.92 -7.79
N SER A 20 4.57 -30.14 -7.79
CA SER A 20 4.50 -28.89 -8.55
C SER A 20 5.02 -27.77 -7.66
N PHE A 21 6.34 -27.57 -7.63
CA PHE A 21 6.94 -26.35 -7.08
C PHE A 21 6.64 -25.18 -8.00
N ALA A 22 5.40 -24.68 -7.99
CA ALA A 22 5.00 -23.54 -8.80
C ALA A 22 5.61 -22.23 -8.28
N GLN A 23 6.08 -22.17 -7.03
CA GLN A 23 6.68 -20.97 -6.46
C GLN A 23 7.79 -21.31 -5.47
N LEU A 24 9.02 -21.42 -5.97
CA LEU A 24 10.22 -21.41 -5.13
C LEU A 24 10.89 -20.05 -5.28
N PHE A 25 10.41 -19.07 -4.51
CA PHE A 25 11.13 -17.82 -4.28
C PHE A 25 11.11 -17.52 -2.78
N TYR A 26 12.18 -17.93 -2.10
CA TYR A 26 12.49 -17.46 -0.76
C TYR A 26 13.90 -16.86 -0.81
N SER A 27 13.97 -15.54 -0.96
CA SER A 27 15.15 -14.80 -0.53
C SER A 27 15.10 -14.76 1.00
N GLU A 28 16.22 -14.95 1.69
CA GLU A 28 16.27 -14.80 3.16
C GLU A 28 15.86 -13.39 3.62
N ASN A 29 15.89 -12.41 2.71
CA ASN A 29 15.32 -11.07 2.87
C ASN A 29 14.72 -10.64 1.53
N PRO A 30 13.45 -10.93 1.22
CA PRO A 30 12.85 -10.41 0.01
C PRO A 30 12.75 -8.90 0.15
N PHE A 31 13.27 -8.18 -0.84
CA PHE A 31 13.18 -6.72 -0.94
C PHE A 31 11.71 -6.30 -0.98
N ALA A 32 11.15 -6.00 0.20
CA ALA A 32 9.79 -5.50 0.36
C ALA A 32 9.82 -3.98 0.19
N HIS A 33 9.43 -3.51 -0.99
CA HIS A 33 9.34 -2.09 -1.29
C HIS A 33 7.91 -1.68 -1.55
N THR A 34 7.60 -0.42 -1.23
CA THR A 34 6.35 0.23 -1.57
C THR A 34 6.65 1.65 -1.96
N TYR A 35 6.18 2.04 -3.14
CA TYR A 35 6.25 3.41 -3.64
C TYR A 35 4.83 3.86 -3.98
N SER A 36 4.51 5.11 -3.65
CA SER A 36 3.26 5.73 -4.03
C SER A 36 3.49 7.15 -4.48
N ILE A 37 2.52 7.68 -5.21
CA ILE A 37 2.50 9.06 -5.67
C ILE A 37 1.09 9.61 -5.52
N VAL A 38 1.01 10.86 -5.07
CA VAL A 38 -0.16 11.72 -5.20
C VAL A 38 0.21 12.87 -6.13
N ALA A 39 -0.66 13.24 -7.05
CA ALA A 39 -0.39 14.30 -8.00
C ALA A 39 -1.67 15.07 -8.36
N ARG A 40 -1.49 16.35 -8.70
CA ARG A 40 -2.52 17.23 -9.24
C ARG A 40 -2.00 17.85 -10.52
N ASP A 41 -2.79 17.81 -11.58
CA ASP A 41 -2.55 18.61 -12.77
C ASP A 41 -2.93 20.08 -12.48
N PRO A 42 -1.99 21.04 -12.55
CA PRO A 42 -2.29 22.45 -12.31
C PRO A 42 -3.26 23.05 -13.33
N GLU A 43 -3.29 22.57 -14.57
CA GLU A 43 -4.11 23.14 -15.65
C GLU A 43 -5.58 22.69 -15.54
N THR A 44 -5.82 21.41 -15.30
CA THR A 44 -7.16 20.83 -15.24
C THR A 44 -7.72 20.72 -13.82
N GLY A 45 -6.84 20.66 -12.81
CA GLY A 45 -7.20 20.34 -11.43
C GLY A 45 -7.47 18.86 -11.17
N GLU A 46 -7.27 17.99 -12.16
CA GLU A 46 -7.39 16.54 -11.97
C GLU A 46 -6.36 16.05 -10.95
N MET A 47 -6.77 15.11 -10.10
CA MET A 47 -5.92 14.54 -9.06
C MET A 47 -5.88 13.03 -9.18
N GLY A 48 -4.74 12.45 -8.86
CA GLY A 48 -4.52 11.01 -8.91
C GLY A 48 -3.68 10.51 -7.76
N VAL A 49 -3.91 9.25 -7.41
CA VAL A 49 -3.09 8.48 -6.48
C VAL A 49 -2.75 7.13 -7.10
N ALA A 50 -1.50 6.70 -6.98
CA ALA A 50 -1.06 5.39 -7.43
C ALA A 50 -0.09 4.78 -6.42
N VAL A 51 -0.06 3.45 -6.37
CA VAL A 51 0.82 2.67 -5.49
C VAL A 51 1.34 1.43 -6.21
N GLN A 52 2.61 1.10 -5.98
CA GLN A 52 3.22 -0.17 -6.34
C GLN A 52 3.76 -0.82 -5.06
N SER A 53 3.45 -2.11 -4.89
CA SER A 53 3.98 -2.91 -3.78
C SER A 53 4.05 -4.38 -4.19
N HIS A 54 4.88 -5.13 -3.46
CA HIS A 54 4.82 -6.59 -3.46
C HIS A 54 3.56 -7.13 -2.74
N TRP A 55 2.89 -6.31 -1.92
CA TRP A 55 1.70 -6.70 -1.17
C TRP A 55 0.48 -6.82 -2.09
N PHE A 56 -0.29 -7.90 -1.93
CA PHE A 56 -1.47 -8.16 -2.74
C PHE A 56 -2.57 -7.14 -2.47
N SER A 57 -3.23 -6.68 -3.55
CA SER A 57 -4.37 -5.74 -3.46
C SER A 57 -4.05 -4.43 -2.73
N VAL A 58 -2.78 -3.98 -2.78
CA VAL A 58 -2.31 -2.81 -2.02
C VAL A 58 -3.12 -1.53 -2.28
N GLY A 59 -3.68 -1.36 -3.48
CA GLY A 59 -4.51 -0.20 -3.82
C GLY A 59 -5.72 -0.03 -2.90
N THR A 60 -6.31 -1.13 -2.40
CA THR A 60 -7.50 -1.10 -1.53
C THR A 60 -7.24 -0.53 -0.12
N ILE A 61 -5.97 -0.45 0.29
CA ILE A 61 -5.59 0.04 1.62
C ILE A 61 -4.73 1.31 1.56
N VAL A 62 -3.97 1.51 0.49
CA VAL A 62 -3.04 2.65 0.35
C VAL A 62 -3.66 3.83 -0.40
N ALA A 63 -4.34 3.58 -1.52
CA ALA A 63 -4.69 4.61 -2.49
C ALA A 63 -6.14 5.07 -2.32
N TRP A 64 -6.30 6.31 -1.88
CA TRP A 64 -7.61 6.92 -1.63
C TRP A 64 -7.75 8.24 -2.39
N GLY A 65 -8.95 8.50 -2.91
CA GLY A 65 -9.24 9.74 -3.62
C GLY A 65 -10.73 9.98 -3.73
N GLU A 66 -11.13 11.25 -3.63
CA GLU A 66 -12.49 11.70 -3.89
C GLU A 66 -12.44 12.94 -4.79
N ALA A 67 -13.22 12.90 -5.89
CA ALA A 67 -13.25 13.97 -6.87
C ALA A 67 -13.73 15.28 -6.23
N GLY A 68 -13.01 16.37 -6.50
CA GLY A 68 -13.31 17.68 -5.91
C GLY A 68 -12.87 17.85 -4.46
N VAL A 69 -12.25 16.84 -3.85
CA VAL A 69 -11.81 16.87 -2.44
C VAL A 69 -10.29 16.78 -2.32
N GLY A 70 -9.71 15.67 -2.77
CA GLY A 70 -8.29 15.39 -2.57
C GLY A 70 -7.96 13.91 -2.71
N VAL A 71 -6.67 13.60 -2.52
CA VAL A 71 -6.13 12.23 -2.58
C VAL A 71 -5.17 11.97 -1.41
N VAL A 72 -5.11 10.71 -0.98
CA VAL A 72 -4.31 10.25 0.17
C VAL A 72 -3.60 8.95 -0.19
N ALA A 73 -2.31 8.88 0.17
CA ALA A 73 -1.53 7.65 0.14
C ALA A 73 -1.02 7.32 1.56
N THR A 74 -1.54 6.25 2.18
CA THR A 74 -1.09 5.74 3.50
C THR A 74 -0.31 4.44 3.31
N GLN A 75 0.95 4.38 3.74
CA GLN A 75 1.85 3.25 3.46
C GLN A 75 2.81 2.93 4.62
N SER A 76 3.78 2.04 4.38
CA SER A 76 4.62 1.40 5.40
C SER A 76 3.76 0.49 6.28
N PHE A 77 3.80 0.62 7.61
CA PHE A 77 2.80 -0.02 8.47
C PHE A 77 1.51 0.79 8.40
N VAL A 78 0.72 0.56 7.33
CA VAL A 78 -0.51 1.29 7.02
C VAL A 78 -1.43 1.39 8.25
N ASN A 79 -1.96 2.59 8.47
CA ASN A 79 -3.21 2.77 9.21
C ASN A 79 -4.34 2.92 8.18
N PRO A 80 -5.22 1.92 7.99
CA PRO A 80 -6.24 1.96 6.95
C PRO A 80 -7.25 3.09 7.12
N ALA A 81 -7.42 3.61 8.34
CA ALA A 81 -8.33 4.71 8.62
C ALA A 81 -7.87 6.04 8.03
N PHE A 82 -6.55 6.26 7.87
CA PHE A 82 -6.00 7.52 7.34
C PHE A 82 -6.52 7.90 5.96
N GLY A 83 -6.84 6.90 5.12
CA GLY A 83 -7.45 7.13 3.81
C GLY A 83 -8.82 7.81 3.91
N PRO A 84 -9.87 7.10 4.37
CA PRO A 84 -11.21 7.67 4.48
C PRO A 84 -11.27 8.87 5.44
N ASP A 85 -10.55 8.84 6.56
CA ASP A 85 -10.56 9.96 7.52
C ASP A 85 -9.89 11.20 6.91
N GLY A 86 -8.79 11.03 6.16
CA GLY A 86 -8.13 12.13 5.47
C GLY A 86 -9.04 12.78 4.42
N ILE A 87 -9.76 11.97 3.64
CA ILE A 87 -10.77 12.47 2.69
C ILE A 87 -11.89 13.21 3.42
N GLU A 88 -12.42 12.67 4.51
CA GLU A 88 -13.51 13.29 5.26
C GLU A 88 -13.09 14.61 5.92
N LEU A 89 -11.88 14.71 6.46
CA LEU A 89 -11.35 15.97 6.99
C LEU A 89 -11.16 17.03 5.89
N MET A 90 -10.70 16.64 4.69
CA MET A 90 -10.62 17.55 3.54
C MET A 90 -12.00 18.02 3.07
N LYS A 91 -13.03 17.16 3.12
CA LYS A 91 -14.43 17.56 2.83
C LYS A 91 -14.94 18.61 3.81
N GLN A 92 -14.46 18.59 5.05
CA GLN A 92 -14.77 19.59 6.07
C GLN A 92 -13.98 20.90 5.89
N GLY A 93 -13.15 20.98 4.84
CA GLY A 93 -12.41 22.18 4.47
C GLY A 93 -11.02 22.28 5.08
N MET A 94 -10.51 21.23 5.72
CA MET A 94 -9.13 21.22 6.20
C MET A 94 -8.14 21.12 5.03
N SER A 95 -7.01 21.84 5.14
CA SER A 95 -5.92 21.72 4.17
C SER A 95 -5.18 20.39 4.32
N ALA A 96 -4.50 19.93 3.25
CA ALA A 96 -3.67 18.74 3.31
C ALA A 96 -2.64 18.76 4.45
N ASN A 97 -2.11 19.96 4.76
CA ASN A 97 -1.16 20.15 5.85
C ASN A 97 -1.79 19.84 7.21
N ASP A 98 -2.96 20.41 7.48
CA ASP A 98 -3.65 20.26 8.76
C ASP A 98 -4.20 18.83 8.93
N VAL A 99 -4.67 18.23 7.83
CA VAL A 99 -5.14 16.83 7.82
C VAL A 99 -4.01 15.89 8.21
N LEU A 100 -2.86 16.01 7.54
CA LEU A 100 -1.72 15.15 7.85
C LEU A 100 -1.24 15.34 9.29
N ASP A 101 -1.13 16.57 9.77
CA ASP A 101 -0.70 16.85 11.15
C ASP A 101 -1.67 16.25 12.17
N LYS A 102 -2.98 16.42 11.97
CA LYS A 102 -4.00 15.86 12.84
C LYS A 102 -3.90 14.33 12.90
N LEU A 103 -3.88 13.65 11.75
CA LEU A 103 -3.84 12.18 11.67
C LEU A 103 -2.56 11.61 12.31
N ILE A 104 -1.40 12.25 12.08
CA ILE A 104 -0.13 11.80 12.65
C ILE A 104 -0.03 12.10 14.16
N VAL A 105 -0.57 13.22 14.63
CA VAL A 105 -0.55 13.55 16.07
C VAL A 105 -1.35 12.54 16.89
N GLU A 106 -2.48 12.09 16.35
CA GLU A 106 -3.43 11.19 17.01
C GLU A 106 -3.04 9.70 16.93
N ASP A 107 -2.10 9.31 16.06
CA ASP A 107 -1.65 7.93 15.91
C ASP A 107 -0.41 7.63 16.78
N GLU A 108 -0.59 6.81 17.82
CA GLU A 108 0.51 6.33 18.67
C GLU A 108 1.58 5.56 17.87
N GLY A 109 1.20 4.91 16.77
CA GLY A 109 2.09 4.18 15.88
C GLY A 109 2.69 5.03 14.76
N ARG A 110 2.56 6.37 14.81
CA ARG A 110 3.07 7.32 13.79
C ARG A 110 4.50 7.04 13.33
N ASP A 111 5.37 6.56 14.20
CA ASP A 111 6.78 6.35 13.86
C ASP A 111 6.98 5.22 12.82
N LEU A 112 5.96 4.39 12.59
CA LEU A 112 5.98 3.31 11.62
C LEU A 112 5.22 3.66 10.32
N ARG A 113 4.68 4.88 10.22
CA ARG A 113 3.78 5.28 9.12
C ARG A 113 4.52 6.09 8.06
N GLN A 114 4.05 5.96 6.82
CA GLN A 114 4.26 6.97 5.79
C GLN A 114 2.90 7.43 5.29
N LEU A 115 2.74 8.74 5.11
CA LEU A 115 1.48 9.35 4.70
C LEU A 115 1.78 10.49 3.73
N ALA A 116 1.07 10.56 2.61
CA ALA A 116 1.03 11.72 1.73
C ALA A 116 -0.43 12.13 1.52
N VAL A 117 -0.70 13.44 1.60
CA VAL A 117 -2.03 14.05 1.44
C VAL A 117 -1.90 15.20 0.45
N LEU A 118 -2.83 15.29 -0.49
CA LEU A 118 -2.94 16.35 -1.48
C LEU A 118 -4.40 16.81 -1.55
N ASP A 119 -4.65 18.09 -1.34
CA ASP A 119 -6.00 18.66 -1.37
C ASP A 119 -6.34 19.30 -2.72
N ILE A 120 -7.62 19.63 -2.91
CA ILE A 120 -8.16 20.24 -4.15
C ILE A 120 -7.47 21.55 -4.54
N ASN A 121 -6.93 22.29 -3.57
CA ASN A 121 -6.25 23.56 -3.79
C ASN A 121 -4.77 23.37 -4.19
N GLY A 122 -4.29 22.13 -4.23
CA GLY A 122 -2.92 21.79 -4.55
C GLY A 122 -1.96 21.88 -3.38
N ASN A 123 -2.43 22.05 -2.14
CA ASN A 123 -1.54 21.89 -0.99
C ASN A 123 -1.20 20.42 -0.83
N VAL A 124 0.07 20.13 -0.57
CA VAL A 124 0.58 18.78 -0.41
C VAL A 124 1.48 18.68 0.81
N LYS A 125 1.31 17.62 1.59
CA LYS A 125 2.21 17.27 2.69
C LYS A 125 2.49 15.79 2.69
N ALA A 126 3.71 15.44 3.09
CA ALA A 126 4.10 14.07 3.31
C ALA A 126 4.82 13.91 4.65
N TYR A 127 4.76 12.70 5.21
CA TYR A 127 5.35 12.31 6.47
C TYR A 127 6.04 10.94 6.33
N THR A 128 7.16 10.78 7.02
CA THR A 128 7.84 9.48 7.14
C THR A 128 8.29 9.29 8.57
N GLY A 129 7.74 8.26 9.21
CA GLY A 129 8.06 7.91 10.58
C GLY A 129 9.50 7.43 10.72
N LYS A 130 10.11 7.77 11.86
CA LYS A 130 11.52 7.48 12.16
C LYS A 130 11.85 5.98 12.29
N ASN A 131 10.83 5.13 12.47
CA ASN A 131 10.96 3.68 12.62
C ASN A 131 10.47 2.92 11.37
N CYS A 132 10.23 3.61 10.24
CA CYS A 132 9.96 2.93 8.98
C CYS A 132 11.15 2.06 8.54
N ILE A 133 10.87 1.00 7.80
CA ILE A 133 11.87 0.09 7.25
C ILE A 133 12.91 0.89 6.44
N TYR A 134 14.19 0.49 6.53
CA TYR A 134 15.30 1.14 5.86
C TYR A 134 15.02 1.39 4.36
N GLY A 135 15.41 2.58 3.88
CA GLY A 135 15.07 3.06 2.54
C GLY A 135 13.73 3.81 2.45
N ALA A 136 13.19 4.26 3.58
CA ALA A 136 12.00 5.10 3.64
C ALA A 136 12.33 6.60 3.50
N GLY A 137 11.43 7.33 2.82
CA GLY A 137 11.52 8.77 2.62
C GLY A 137 10.36 9.28 1.78
N HIS A 138 10.31 10.58 1.55
CA HIS A 138 9.35 11.22 0.67
C HIS A 138 9.96 12.45 0.00
N ILE A 139 9.38 12.86 -1.13
CA ILE A 139 9.69 14.09 -1.84
C ILE A 139 8.38 14.84 -2.02
N VAL A 140 8.40 16.14 -1.76
CA VAL A 140 7.29 17.07 -2.04
C VAL A 140 7.81 18.10 -3.03
N GLY A 141 7.03 18.41 -4.06
CA GLY A 141 7.42 19.30 -5.16
C GLY A 141 6.27 20.19 -5.60
#